data_AF-A0A421GCP4-F1
#
_entry.id   AF-A0A421GCP4-F1
#
_cell.length_a   1.000
_cell.length_b   1.000
_cell.length_c   1.000
_cell.angle_alpha   90.00
_cell.angle_beta   90.00
_cell.angle_gamma   90.00
#
_symmetry.space_group_name_H-M   'P 1'
#
loop_
_entity.id
_entity.type
_entity.pdbx_description
1 polymer ?
#
loop_
_entity_poly.entity_id
_entity_poly.type
_entity_poly.pdbx_seq_one_letter_code
_entity_poly.pdbx_strand_id
1 'polypeptide(L)'
;MIHSGLDIVEPMCVRMHEDGSDWYEYDLNAWIGRRKERGSLRDSSTFVPGPLWVQRMGNFHGKEETFVLLDSVGGTMLYVKADVHRQGVLSPLHYLIGSEWANEGYDGIETEGLCYVAHFLGFKCWGMPNDLIYHV
;
A
#
# COMPACT_ATOMS: atom_id res chain seq x y z
N MET A 1 -2.23 -17.10 4.02
CA MET A 1 -3.40 -16.30 3.57
C MET A 1 -4.72 -17.06 3.63
N ILE A 2 -4.93 -18.18 2.92
CA ILE A 2 -6.28 -18.79 2.81
C ILE A 2 -6.96 -19.05 4.17
N HIS A 3 -6.22 -19.52 5.18
CA HIS A 3 -6.78 -19.80 6.50
C HIS A 3 -6.92 -18.57 7.42
N SER A 4 -6.33 -17.41 7.08
CA SER A 4 -6.45 -16.21 7.92
C SER A 4 -7.81 -15.51 7.76
N GLY A 5 -8.55 -15.80 6.68
CA GLY A 5 -9.83 -15.15 6.40
C GLY A 5 -9.70 -13.68 5.98
N LEU A 6 -8.50 -13.15 5.78
CA LEU A 6 -8.23 -11.76 5.39
C LEU A 6 -8.35 -11.55 3.88
N ASP A 7 -8.77 -10.35 3.46
CA ASP A 7 -9.13 -10.07 2.06
C ASP A 7 -7.94 -9.83 1.15
N ILE A 8 -7.04 -8.95 1.57
CA ILE A 8 -5.80 -8.56 0.88
C ILE A 8 -4.66 -8.59 1.91
N VAL A 9 -3.57 -9.29 1.62
CA VAL A 9 -2.46 -9.49 2.56
C VAL A 9 -1.10 -9.38 1.86
N GLU A 10 -0.21 -8.58 2.42
CA GLU A 10 1.16 -8.34 1.94
C GLU A 10 2.20 -8.77 2.99
N PRO A 11 3.15 -9.68 2.68
CA PRO A 11 4.34 -9.90 3.50
C PRO A 11 5.36 -8.76 3.38
N MET A 12 6.18 -8.56 4.42
CA MET A 12 7.23 -7.55 4.36
C MET A 12 8.34 -7.92 3.39
N CYS A 13 8.58 -7.06 2.40
CA CYS A 13 9.67 -7.26 1.46
C CYS A 13 10.95 -6.58 1.93
N VAL A 14 12.04 -7.34 1.95
CA VAL A 14 13.37 -6.85 2.30
C VAL A 14 14.37 -7.09 1.18
N ARG A 15 15.38 -6.23 1.09
CA ARG A 15 16.50 -6.37 0.16
C ARG A 15 17.83 -6.13 0.87
N MET A 16 18.84 -6.89 0.48
CA MET A 16 20.21 -6.70 0.98
C MET A 16 20.79 -5.43 0.35
N HIS A 17 21.46 -4.59 1.15
CA HIS A 17 22.26 -3.50 0.62
C HIS A 17 23.34 -4.03 -0.34
N GLU A 18 23.73 -3.22 -1.35
CA GLU A 18 24.68 -3.65 -2.39
C GLU A 18 26.06 -4.05 -1.82
N ASP A 19 26.43 -3.48 -0.67
CA ASP A 19 27.67 -3.79 0.05
C ASP A 19 27.58 -5.06 0.93
N GLY A 20 26.41 -5.69 0.99
CA GLY A 20 26.15 -6.88 1.81
C GLY A 20 26.10 -6.61 3.31
N SER A 21 25.97 -5.36 3.73
CA SER A 21 26.04 -4.96 5.14
C SER A 21 24.79 -5.34 5.95
N ASP A 22 23.59 -5.07 5.41
CA ASP A 22 22.32 -5.29 6.10
C ASP A 22 21.13 -5.40 5.13
N TRP A 23 19.99 -5.85 5.64
CA TRP A 23 18.69 -5.86 4.96
C TRP A 23 17.87 -4.61 5.28
N TYR A 24 17.23 -4.02 4.28
CA TYR A 24 16.31 -2.92 4.45
C TYR A 24 14.93 -3.23 3.86
N GLU A 25 13.89 -2.56 4.37
CA GLU A 25 12.53 -2.63 3.83
C GLU A 25 12.53 -2.11 2.39
N TYR A 26 12.28 -3.01 1.43
CA TYR A 26 12.38 -2.73 0.01
C TYR A 26 11.09 -2.12 -0.55
N ASP A 27 9.95 -2.74 -0.22
CA ASP A 27 8.64 -2.26 -0.65
C ASP A 27 8.14 -1.19 0.32
N LEU A 28 8.11 0.06 -0.14
CA LEU A 28 7.74 1.22 0.67
C LEU A 28 6.31 1.70 0.40
N ASN A 29 5.57 1.00 -0.47
CA ASN A 29 4.19 1.31 -0.84
C ASN A 29 3.18 0.72 0.16
N ALA A 30 3.63 -0.17 1.04
CA ALA A 30 2.86 -0.69 2.16
C ALA A 30 2.95 0.24 3.38
N TRP A 31 1.84 0.88 3.72
CA TRP A 31 1.85 1.82 4.82
C TRP A 31 0.49 2.04 5.50
N ILE A 32 0.58 2.60 6.71
CA ILE A 32 -0.54 3.08 7.53
C ILE A 32 -0.40 4.58 7.71
N GLY A 33 -1.51 5.31 7.58
CA GLY A 33 -1.65 6.68 8.03
C GLY A 33 -2.04 7.63 6.92
N ARG A 34 -1.52 8.86 6.98
CA ARG A 34 -1.96 9.96 6.11
C ARG A 34 -0.84 10.50 5.26
N ARG A 35 -1.11 10.66 3.97
CA ARG A 35 -0.28 11.41 3.03
C ARG A 35 -0.74 12.86 2.92
N LYS A 36 0.10 13.70 2.34
CA LYS A 36 -0.23 15.09 2.00
C LYS A 36 -1.40 15.08 1.02
N GLU A 37 -2.35 15.99 1.23
CA GLU A 37 -3.51 16.18 0.36
C GLU A 37 -3.33 17.47 -0.44
N ARG A 38 -3.82 17.50 -1.69
CA ARG A 38 -3.77 18.69 -2.53
C ARG A 38 -4.87 19.66 -2.10
N GLY A 39 -4.49 20.90 -1.78
CA GLY A 39 -5.43 21.94 -1.35
C GLY A 39 -6.35 22.43 -2.47
N SER A 40 -5.79 22.87 -3.61
CA SER A 40 -6.57 23.33 -4.75
C SER A 40 -6.02 22.78 -6.08
N LEU A 41 -6.87 22.69 -7.11
CA LEU A 41 -6.46 22.29 -8.46
C LEU A 41 -5.44 23.26 -9.10
N ARG A 42 -5.37 24.51 -8.64
CA ARG A 42 -4.42 25.50 -9.19
C ARG A 42 -2.99 25.19 -8.78
N ASP A 43 -2.82 24.41 -7.73
CA ASP A 43 -1.51 23.98 -7.20
C ASP A 43 -1.06 22.65 -7.82
N SER A 44 -1.75 22.17 -8.87
CA SER A 44 -1.54 20.83 -9.44
C SER A 44 -0.14 20.62 -10.04
N SER A 45 0.50 21.66 -10.56
CA SER A 45 1.81 21.53 -11.22
C SER A 45 2.98 21.39 -10.24
N THR A 46 2.80 21.74 -8.96
CA THR A 46 3.87 21.71 -7.95
C THR A 46 3.60 20.73 -6.81
N PHE A 47 2.39 20.21 -6.73
CA PHE A 47 2.02 19.26 -5.69
C PHE A 47 2.59 17.87 -5.97
N VAL A 48 3.29 17.32 -4.98
CA VAL A 48 3.78 15.93 -5.00
C VAL A 48 3.20 15.23 -3.76
N PRO A 49 2.45 14.13 -3.93
CA PRO A 49 1.97 13.36 -2.80
C PRO A 49 3.16 12.81 -2.01
N GLY A 50 3.01 12.66 -0.70
CA GLY A 50 4.08 12.13 0.12
C GLY A 50 3.67 12.00 1.58
N PRO A 51 4.53 11.44 2.43
CA PRO A 51 4.18 11.17 3.81
C PRO A 51 3.87 12.46 4.58
N LEU A 52 2.80 12.42 5.38
CA LEU A 52 2.51 13.40 6.43
C LEU A 52 2.64 12.73 7.81
N TRP A 53 1.89 11.63 8.01
CA TRP A 53 1.95 10.78 9.20
C TRP A 53 1.88 9.32 8.75
N VAL A 54 2.99 8.80 8.25
CA VAL A 54 3.06 7.46 7.65
C VAL A 54 3.94 6.55 8.49
N GLN A 55 3.45 5.34 8.80
CA GLN A 55 4.21 4.23 9.34
C GLN A 55 4.26 3.10 8.32
N ARG A 56 5.42 2.45 8.18
CA ARG A 56 5.66 1.36 7.24
C ARG A 56 5.75 0.01 7.95
N MET A 57 5.80 -1.10 7.19
CA MET A 57 5.86 -2.44 7.79
C MET A 57 7.06 -2.60 8.71
N GLY A 58 8.20 -1.97 8.39
CA GLY A 58 9.38 -1.96 9.25
C GLY A 58 9.14 -1.41 10.66
N ASN A 59 8.18 -0.48 10.85
CA ASN A 59 7.81 0.03 12.17
C ASN A 59 7.06 -0.98 13.05
N PHE A 60 6.60 -2.09 12.46
CA PHE A 60 5.84 -3.15 13.14
C PHE A 60 6.61 -4.47 13.22
N HIS A 61 7.75 -4.59 12.52
CA HIS A 61 8.58 -5.77 12.58
C HIS A 61 9.09 -6.06 14.00
N GLY A 62 9.07 -7.33 14.41
CA GLY A 62 9.47 -7.79 15.74
C GLY A 62 8.43 -7.60 16.84
N LYS A 63 7.25 -7.04 16.52
CA LYS A 63 6.13 -6.92 17.46
C LYS A 63 5.29 -8.21 17.47
N GLU A 64 4.50 -8.40 18.53
CA GLU A 64 3.67 -9.61 18.73
C GLU A 64 2.54 -9.71 17.70
N GLU A 65 2.04 -8.59 17.18
CA GLU A 65 0.97 -8.59 16.19
C GLU A 65 1.38 -9.27 14.88
N THR A 66 0.69 -10.34 14.52
CA THR A 66 0.94 -11.08 13.27
C THR A 66 0.49 -10.31 12.03
N PHE A 67 -0.59 -9.53 12.16
CA PHE A 67 -1.18 -8.76 11.08
C PHE A 67 -1.42 -7.32 11.51
N VAL A 68 -1.16 -6.38 10.60
CA VAL A 68 -1.46 -4.96 10.79
C VAL A 68 -2.39 -4.47 9.69
N LEU A 69 -3.37 -3.62 9.99
CA LEU A 69 -4.19 -2.99 8.96
C LEU A 69 -3.34 -2.04 8.13
N LEU A 70 -3.56 -1.99 6.82
CA LEU A 70 -2.85 -1.08 5.91
C LEU A 70 -3.83 -0.15 5.20
N ASP A 71 -3.39 1.09 4.96
CA ASP A 71 -4.08 2.07 4.13
C ASP A 71 -3.65 1.98 2.65
N SER A 72 -2.48 1.40 2.41
CA SER A 72 -1.88 1.18 1.10
C SER A 72 -1.04 -0.10 1.12
N VAL A 73 -0.92 -0.76 -0.03
CA VAL A 73 -0.11 -1.97 -0.23
C VAL A 73 0.90 -1.77 -1.35
N GLY A 74 1.99 -2.53 -1.28
CA GLY A 74 2.93 -2.74 -2.35
C GLY A 74 2.53 -3.84 -3.32
N GLY A 75 3.39 -4.03 -4.31
CA GLY A 75 3.20 -4.97 -5.42
C GLY A 75 4.22 -6.09 -5.46
N THR A 76 5.25 -6.05 -4.60
CA THR A 76 6.36 -7.02 -4.68
C THR A 76 5.86 -8.46 -4.44
N MET A 77 4.95 -8.62 -3.48
CA MET A 77 4.13 -9.82 -3.34
C MET A 77 2.82 -9.46 -2.67
N LEU A 78 1.71 -9.83 -3.31
CA LEU A 78 0.39 -9.51 -2.79
C LEU A 78 -0.53 -10.72 -2.91
N TYR A 79 -1.14 -11.12 -1.79
CA TYR A 79 -2.20 -12.10 -1.78
C TYR A 79 -3.55 -11.39 -1.78
N VAL A 80 -4.39 -11.68 -2.79
CA VAL A 80 -5.74 -11.12 -2.89
C VAL A 80 -6.74 -12.27 -3.02
N LYS A 81 -7.79 -12.27 -2.20
CA LYS A 81 -8.92 -13.18 -2.41
C LYS A 81 -9.52 -12.92 -3.80
N ALA A 82 -9.75 -13.98 -4.57
CA ALA A 82 -10.28 -13.83 -5.93
C ALA A 82 -11.59 -13.03 -6.00
N ASP A 83 -12.45 -13.13 -4.98
CA ASP A 83 -13.71 -12.38 -4.91
C ASP A 83 -13.50 -10.86 -4.82
N VAL A 84 -12.42 -10.40 -4.23
CA VAL A 84 -12.06 -8.97 -4.15
C VAL A 84 -11.85 -8.40 -5.56
N HIS A 85 -11.11 -9.13 -6.40
CA HIS A 85 -10.96 -8.76 -7.82
C HIS A 85 -12.27 -8.90 -8.61
N ARG A 86 -13.08 -9.94 -8.36
CA ARG A 86 -14.39 -10.11 -9.03
C ARG A 86 -15.38 -8.98 -8.71
N GLN A 87 -15.24 -8.35 -7.55
CA GLN A 87 -16.03 -7.18 -7.15
C GLN A 87 -15.48 -5.85 -7.73
N GLY A 88 -14.37 -5.89 -8.48
CA GLY A 88 -13.83 -4.74 -9.19
C GLY A 88 -12.68 -4.03 -8.50
N VAL A 89 -12.14 -4.56 -7.39
CA VAL A 89 -10.89 -4.02 -6.80
C VAL A 89 -9.73 -4.37 -7.74
N LEU A 90 -9.09 -3.36 -8.31
CA LEU A 90 -7.95 -3.48 -9.22
C LEU A 90 -6.92 -2.41 -8.86
N SER A 91 -5.66 -2.61 -9.26
CA SER A 91 -4.65 -1.56 -9.22
C SER A 91 -5.02 -0.45 -10.22
N PRO A 92 -5.26 0.80 -9.79
CA PRO A 92 -5.68 1.86 -10.70
C PRO A 92 -4.59 2.22 -11.72
N LEU A 93 -5.00 2.46 -12.97
CA LEU A 93 -4.11 2.87 -14.06
C LEU A 93 -3.83 4.39 -14.10
N HIS A 94 -4.49 5.15 -13.23
CA HIS A 94 -4.40 6.59 -13.10
C HIS A 94 -4.45 6.97 -11.61
N TYR A 95 -4.02 8.17 -11.25
CA TYR A 95 -4.14 8.64 -9.87
C TYR A 95 -5.61 8.79 -9.49
N LEU A 96 -6.07 7.95 -8.57
CA LEU A 96 -7.48 7.83 -8.19
C LEU A 96 -7.87 8.80 -7.06
N ILE A 97 -6.94 9.10 -6.16
CA ILE A 97 -7.23 9.95 -5.00
C ILE A 97 -7.25 11.40 -5.46
N GLY A 98 -8.38 12.07 -5.20
CA GLY A 98 -8.61 13.45 -5.60
C GLY A 98 -8.93 13.63 -7.09
N SER A 99 -9.32 12.57 -7.79
CA SER A 99 -9.82 12.67 -9.17
C SER A 99 -11.14 13.44 -9.23
N GLU A 100 -11.35 14.16 -10.33
CA GLU A 100 -12.59 14.84 -10.67
C GLU A 100 -13.09 14.40 -12.04
N TRP A 101 -14.31 14.81 -12.42
CA TRP A 101 -14.92 14.42 -13.70
C TRP A 101 -14.05 14.68 -14.94
N ALA A 102 -13.24 15.74 -14.92
CA ALA A 102 -12.43 16.16 -16.07
C ALA A 102 -10.92 16.11 -15.80
N ASN A 103 -10.48 15.74 -14.59
CA ASN A 103 -9.08 15.83 -14.18
C ASN A 103 -8.66 14.57 -13.42
N GLU A 104 -7.47 14.10 -13.74
CA GLU A 104 -6.82 13.03 -12.97
C GLU A 104 -6.55 13.48 -11.53
N GLY A 105 -6.50 12.51 -10.62
CA GLY A 105 -6.16 12.72 -9.22
C GLY A 105 -4.69 13.07 -9.02
N TYR A 106 -4.21 12.89 -7.81
CA TYR A 106 -2.82 13.23 -7.45
C TYR A 106 -2.12 12.17 -6.59
N ASP A 107 -2.81 11.12 -6.16
CA ASP A 107 -2.25 10.04 -5.34
C ASP A 107 -2.98 8.71 -5.62
N GLY A 108 -2.47 7.60 -5.09
CA GLY A 108 -3.11 6.29 -5.18
C GLY A 108 -3.16 5.74 -6.61
N ILE A 109 -2.01 5.73 -7.29
CA ILE A 109 -1.83 5.00 -8.56
C ILE A 109 -1.34 3.58 -8.27
N GLU A 110 -1.62 2.64 -9.17
CA GLU A 110 -1.09 1.27 -9.12
C GLU A 110 -1.45 0.55 -7.80
N THR A 111 -0.51 -0.03 -7.06
CA THR A 111 -0.85 -0.79 -5.85
C THR A 111 -1.30 0.13 -4.71
N GLU A 112 -0.82 1.37 -4.67
CA GLU A 112 -1.18 2.31 -3.60
C GLU A 112 -2.67 2.70 -3.66
N GLY A 113 -3.27 2.67 -4.86
CA GLY A 113 -4.71 2.92 -5.04
C GLY A 113 -5.61 1.72 -4.74
N LEU A 114 -5.05 0.52 -4.63
CA LEU A 114 -5.82 -0.72 -4.50
C LEU A 114 -6.61 -0.74 -3.18
N CYS A 115 -5.98 -0.42 -2.06
CA CYS A 115 -6.63 -0.39 -0.75
C CYS A 115 -7.68 0.73 -0.64
N TYR A 116 -7.43 1.86 -1.31
CA TYR A 116 -8.42 2.94 -1.39
C TYR A 116 -9.73 2.44 -2.00
N VAL A 117 -9.68 1.74 -3.14
CA VAL A 117 -10.88 1.12 -3.77
C VAL A 117 -11.48 0.04 -2.87
N ALA A 118 -10.63 -0.84 -2.32
CA ALA A 118 -11.05 -1.96 -1.49
C ALA A 118 -11.88 -1.50 -0.28
N HIS A 119 -11.49 -0.39 0.37
CA HIS A 119 -12.19 0.16 1.51
C HIS A 119 -13.63 0.61 1.19
N PHE A 120 -13.88 1.21 0.02
CA PHE A 120 -15.24 1.58 -0.40
C PHE A 120 -16.15 0.37 -0.65
N LEU A 121 -15.57 -0.78 -1.00
CA LEU A 121 -16.28 -2.04 -1.21
C LEU A 121 -16.36 -2.90 0.06
N GLY A 122 -15.86 -2.41 1.19
CA GLY A 122 -15.93 -3.08 2.50
C GLY A 122 -14.83 -4.12 2.76
N PHE A 123 -13.84 -4.22 1.87
CA PHE A 123 -12.65 -5.08 2.06
C PHE A 123 -11.56 -4.36 2.84
N LYS A 124 -10.63 -5.13 3.42
CA LYS A 124 -9.51 -4.58 4.19
C LYS A 124 -8.16 -5.07 3.69
N CYS A 125 -7.18 -4.18 3.70
CA CYS A 125 -5.77 -4.50 3.44
C CYS A 125 -5.02 -4.78 4.73
N TRP A 126 -4.09 -5.73 4.66
CA TRP A 126 -3.31 -6.18 5.80
C TRP A 126 -1.84 -6.40 5.44
N GLY A 127 -0.95 -6.08 6.37
CA GLY A 127 0.47 -6.40 6.29
C GLY A 127 0.82 -7.54 7.24
N MET A 128 1.85 -8.32 6.90
CA MET A 128 2.50 -9.32 7.75
C MET A 128 3.95 -8.89 8.01
N PRO A 129 4.19 -8.01 9.01
CA PRO A 129 5.51 -7.41 9.22
C PRO A 129 6.59 -8.44 9.58
N ASN A 130 6.21 -9.60 10.11
CA ASN A 130 7.13 -10.64 10.55
C ASN A 130 7.34 -11.77 9.51
N ASP A 131 6.56 -11.78 8.43
CA ASP A 131 6.71 -12.72 7.32
C ASP A 131 7.53 -12.05 6.21
N LEU A 132 8.80 -12.42 6.11
CA LEU A 132 9.74 -11.78 5.20
C LEU A 132 9.77 -12.47 3.83
N ILE A 133 9.81 -11.66 2.79
CA ILE A 133 10.19 -12.07 1.44
C ILE A 133 11.44 -11.30 1.01
N TYR A 134 12.24 -11.90 0.13
CA TYR A 134 13.55 -11.38 -0.22
C TYR A 134 13.57 -10.96 -1.69
N HIS A 135 13.80 -9.66 -1.93
CA HIS A 135 14.04 -9.12 -3.26
C HIS A 135 15.53 -9.20 -3.61
N VAL A 136 15.83 -9.56 -4.86
CA VAL A 136 17.20 -9.65 -5.41
C VAL A 136 17.69 -8.29 -5.89
#